data_AF-I3R2R1-F1
#
_entry.id   AF-I3R2R1-F1
#
_cell.length_a   1.000
_cell.length_b   1.000
_cell.length_c   1.000
_cell.angle_alpha   90.00
_cell.angle_beta   90.00
_cell.angle_gamma   90.00
#
_symmetry.space_group_name_H-M   'P 1'
#
loop_
_entity.id
_entity.type
_entity.pdbx_description
1 polymer ?
#
loop_
_entity_poly.entity_id
_entity_poly.type
_entity_poly.pdbx_seq_one_letter_code
_entity_poly.pdbx_strand_id
1 'polypeptide(L)'
;MTDTKRVLWERWVDRFVDAADPTQLFATNSDGTVETIEYGRDDRLILRRSERMERMLREAGGRVVADHERRNGRYEGLVYMMYTLDGDEVVPRYLGKCGKFGASGTDLNSNLRSIETNDGKLARWGYANDYHLGDLSAVIFREGSSQKYNHWVAELFDTTDPPTLREPVYFWVEPWEVGTEGPYPDTRPYLEELEYQLIGIAFELFPERLLNTEGVPTNPEAYAKMRGWTDREETRLSDF
;
A
#
# COMPACT_ATOMS: atom_id res chain seq x y z
N MET A 1 25.59 -13.79 -12.75
CA MET A 1 24.33 -14.55 -12.90
C MET A 1 23.22 -13.52 -12.94
N THR A 2 22.29 -13.62 -13.88
CA THR A 2 21.15 -12.70 -13.92
C THR A 2 20.18 -13.15 -12.84
N ASP A 3 20.03 -12.36 -11.77
CA ASP A 3 19.06 -12.65 -10.72
C ASP A 3 17.65 -12.64 -11.34
N THR A 4 16.86 -13.68 -11.07
CA THR A 4 15.48 -13.74 -11.54
C THR A 4 14.62 -12.78 -10.71
N LYS A 5 13.48 -12.34 -11.26
CA LYS A 5 12.52 -11.49 -10.53
C LYS A 5 12.10 -12.09 -9.18
N ARG A 6 12.00 -13.41 -9.11
CA ARG A 6 11.73 -14.16 -7.88
C ARG A 6 12.83 -13.96 -6.84
N VAL A 7 14.10 -14.11 -7.22
CA VAL A 7 15.25 -13.87 -6.31
C VAL A 7 15.29 -12.41 -5.85
N LEU A 8 14.98 -11.46 -6.74
CA LEU A 8 14.91 -10.04 -6.37
C LEU A 8 13.80 -9.76 -5.35
N TRP A 9 12.63 -10.38 -5.52
CA TRP A 9 11.51 -10.30 -4.59
C TRP A 9 11.86 -10.89 -3.23
N GLU A 10 12.33 -12.13 -3.20
CA GLU A 10 12.71 -12.86 -1.97
C GLU A 10 13.76 -12.07 -1.17
N ARG A 11 14.82 -11.59 -1.84
CA ARG A 11 15.85 -10.77 -1.19
C ARG A 11 15.29 -9.45 -0.62
N TRP A 12 14.34 -8.84 -1.31
CA TRP A 12 13.71 -7.61 -0.82
C TRP A 12 12.81 -7.89 0.39
N VAL A 13 11.99 -8.93 0.32
CA VAL A 13 11.13 -9.38 1.43
C VAL A 13 11.99 -9.72 2.65
N ASP A 14 13.02 -10.54 2.50
CA ASP A 14 13.93 -10.95 3.59
C ASP A 14 14.58 -9.76 4.29
N ARG A 15 14.81 -8.66 3.56
CA ARG A 15 15.45 -7.46 4.10
C ARG A 15 14.48 -6.59 4.90
N PHE A 16 13.22 -6.54 4.50
CA PHE A 16 12.28 -5.51 4.97
C PHE A 16 11.06 -6.03 5.71
N VAL A 17 10.62 -7.26 5.43
CA VAL A 17 9.37 -7.83 5.92
C VAL A 17 9.65 -8.97 6.88
N ASP A 18 9.25 -8.80 8.13
CA ASP A 18 9.30 -9.89 9.12
C ASP A 18 8.07 -10.80 8.95
N ALA A 19 8.20 -11.81 8.08
CA ALA A 19 7.15 -12.79 7.82
C ALA A 19 6.93 -13.77 8.99
N ALA A 20 7.89 -13.86 9.93
CA ALA A 20 7.78 -14.74 11.10
C ALA A 20 6.93 -14.12 12.23
N ASP A 21 6.84 -12.79 12.28
CA ASP A 21 5.96 -12.04 13.19
C ASP A 21 5.10 -11.01 12.43
N PRO A 22 4.18 -11.49 11.56
CA PRO A 22 3.44 -10.63 10.65
C PRO A 22 2.42 -9.77 11.40
N THR A 23 2.24 -8.54 10.93
CA THR A 23 1.28 -7.59 11.53
C THR A 23 -0.06 -7.69 10.83
N GLN A 24 -1.10 -8.16 11.51
CA GLN A 24 -2.46 -8.22 10.95
C GLN A 24 -2.93 -6.83 10.53
N LEU A 25 -3.56 -6.72 9.36
CA LEU A 25 -4.16 -5.47 8.89
C LEU A 25 -5.42 -5.12 9.71
N PHE A 26 -6.28 -6.10 9.93
CA PHE A 26 -7.57 -5.94 10.63
C PHE A 26 -7.50 -6.47 12.06
N ALA A 27 -8.30 -5.90 12.95
CA ALA A 27 -8.63 -6.56 14.22
C ALA A 27 -9.61 -7.69 13.91
N THR A 28 -9.28 -8.92 14.32
CA THR A 28 -10.05 -10.12 13.98
C THR A 28 -10.36 -10.97 15.20
N ASN A 29 -11.55 -11.58 15.20
CA ASN A 29 -11.90 -12.65 16.10
C ASN A 29 -11.18 -13.95 15.70
N SER A 30 -11.23 -14.98 16.57
CA SER A 30 -10.57 -16.27 16.33
C SER A 30 -11.05 -17.03 15.09
N ASP A 31 -12.24 -16.71 14.59
CA ASP A 31 -12.84 -17.30 13.38
C ASP A 31 -12.55 -16.50 12.09
N GLY A 32 -11.76 -15.42 12.19
CA GLY A 32 -11.42 -14.56 11.05
C GLY A 32 -12.47 -13.50 10.73
N THR A 33 -13.54 -13.38 11.54
CA THR A 33 -14.46 -12.24 11.45
C THR A 33 -13.75 -10.95 11.86
N VAL A 34 -13.85 -9.93 11.01
CA VAL A 34 -13.27 -8.60 11.25
C VAL A 34 -14.14 -7.82 12.21
N GLU A 35 -13.53 -7.25 13.25
CA GLU A 35 -14.22 -6.35 14.16
C GLU A 35 -14.67 -5.07 13.44
N THR A 36 -15.81 -4.53 13.84
CA THR A 36 -16.34 -3.27 13.30
C THR A 36 -16.45 -2.20 14.39
N ILE A 37 -16.37 -0.95 13.98
CA ILE A 37 -16.57 0.23 14.84
C ILE A 37 -17.49 1.23 14.15
N GLU A 38 -18.12 2.09 14.94
CA GLU A 38 -18.81 3.29 14.46
C GLU A 38 -17.81 4.45 14.32
N TYR A 39 -17.88 5.20 13.22
CA TYR A 39 -16.97 6.29 12.93
C TYR A 39 -17.67 7.49 12.28
N GLY A 40 -17.27 8.70 12.70
CA GLY A 40 -17.76 9.94 12.14
C GLY A 40 -18.99 10.47 12.87
N ARG A 41 -19.75 11.37 12.23
CA ARG A 41 -20.96 11.98 12.81
C ARG A 41 -22.22 11.18 12.59
N ASP A 42 -22.20 10.33 11.58
CA ASP A 42 -23.33 9.51 11.15
C ASP A 42 -23.19 8.06 11.64
N ASP A 43 -22.27 7.80 12.58
CA ASP A 43 -21.98 6.50 13.18
C ASP A 43 -21.82 5.36 12.16
N ARG A 44 -21.14 5.68 11.06
CA ARG A 44 -20.89 4.74 9.97
C ARG A 44 -20.10 3.53 10.44
N LEU A 45 -20.53 2.34 10.05
CA LEU A 45 -19.78 1.12 10.31
C LEU A 45 -18.49 1.05 9.48
N ILE A 46 -17.40 0.70 10.15
CA ILE A 46 -16.05 0.64 9.62
C ILE A 46 -15.38 -0.66 10.03
N LEU A 47 -14.61 -1.26 9.13
CA LEU A 47 -13.68 -2.35 9.45
C LEU A 47 -12.55 -1.83 10.33
N ARG A 48 -12.40 -2.41 11.53
CA ARG A 48 -11.40 -1.97 12.50
C ARG A 48 -10.00 -2.44 12.08
N ARG A 49 -9.05 -1.50 12.02
CA ARG A 49 -7.62 -1.84 11.89
C ARG A 49 -7.12 -2.55 13.15
N SER A 50 -6.11 -3.41 13.02
CA SER A 50 -5.44 -3.93 14.21
C SER A 50 -4.68 -2.82 14.94
N GLU A 51 -4.60 -2.90 16.26
CA GLU A 51 -3.85 -1.92 17.06
C GLU A 51 -2.35 -1.92 16.73
N ARG A 52 -1.80 -3.09 16.36
CA ARG A 52 -0.40 -3.24 15.98
C ARG A 52 -0.11 -2.57 14.64
N MET A 53 -0.99 -2.75 13.65
CA MET A 53 -0.87 -2.08 12.34
C MET A 53 -0.94 -0.56 12.51
N GLU A 54 -1.91 -0.08 13.30
CA GLU A 54 -2.07 1.35 13.51
C GLU A 54 -0.85 1.97 14.19
N ARG A 55 -0.34 1.35 15.25
CA ARG A 55 0.88 1.80 15.93
C ARG A 55 2.07 1.84 14.97
N MET A 56 2.29 0.78 14.20
CA MET A 56 3.39 0.72 13.22
C MET A 56 3.30 1.85 12.19
N LEU A 57 2.10 2.11 11.67
CA LEU A 57 1.88 3.16 10.67
C LEU A 57 2.08 4.57 11.25
N ARG A 58 1.64 4.81 12.50
CA ARG A 58 1.87 6.08 13.20
C ARG A 58 3.35 6.29 13.48
N GLU A 59 4.05 5.29 14.00
CA GLU A 59 5.49 5.37 14.27
C GLU A 59 6.30 5.65 12.99
N ALA A 60 6.01 4.95 11.89
CA ALA A 60 6.65 5.18 10.61
C ALA A 60 6.36 6.60 10.08
N GLY A 61 5.09 7.00 10.07
CA GLY A 61 4.69 8.34 9.64
C GLY A 61 5.28 9.46 10.50
N GLY A 62 5.34 9.26 11.83
CA GLY A 62 5.91 10.20 12.78
C GLY A 62 7.39 10.48 12.51
N ARG A 63 8.16 9.46 12.08
CA ARG A 63 9.56 9.66 11.63
C ARG A 63 9.65 10.58 10.41
N VAL A 64 8.76 10.42 9.43
CA VAL A 64 8.71 11.27 8.23
C VAL A 64 8.29 12.70 8.57
N VAL A 65 7.30 12.86 9.46
CA VAL A 65 6.86 14.18 9.95
C VAL A 65 8.01 14.89 10.67
N ALA A 66 8.67 14.19 11.58
CA ALA A 66 9.76 14.78 12.36
C ALA A 66 11.01 15.07 11.49
N ASP A 67 11.22 14.34 10.39
CA ASP A 67 12.22 14.67 9.36
C ASP A 67 11.88 15.95 8.60
N HIS A 68 10.61 16.12 8.20
CA HIS A 68 10.12 17.33 7.53
C HIS A 68 10.27 18.57 8.41
N GLU A 69 9.82 18.51 9.67
CA GLU A 69 9.88 19.62 10.61
C GLU A 69 11.31 20.10 10.87
N ARG A 70 12.26 19.14 10.96
CA ARG A 70 13.68 19.42 11.16
C ARG A 70 14.42 19.78 9.88
N ARG A 71 13.78 19.62 8.71
CA ARG A 71 14.38 19.83 7.38
C ARG A 71 15.62 18.96 7.14
N ASN A 72 15.62 17.75 7.68
CA ASN A 72 16.76 16.83 7.59
C ASN A 72 16.88 16.19 6.20
N GLY A 73 15.75 15.99 5.50
CA GLY A 73 15.76 15.45 4.14
C GLY A 73 16.09 13.95 4.08
N ARG A 74 15.93 13.21 5.19
CA ARG A 74 16.27 11.79 5.29
C ARG A 74 15.23 10.89 4.65
N TYR A 75 13.94 11.20 4.80
CA TYR A 75 12.86 10.33 4.33
C TYR A 75 12.05 10.96 3.21
N GLU A 76 11.70 10.21 2.18
CA GLU A 76 10.87 10.70 1.06
C GLU A 76 9.38 10.52 1.31
N GLY A 77 9.01 9.67 2.28
CA GLY A 77 7.64 9.33 2.60
C GLY A 77 7.56 7.93 3.18
N LEU A 78 6.42 7.28 2.99
CA LEU A 78 6.17 5.90 3.37
C LEU A 78 5.95 5.04 2.13
N VAL A 79 6.48 3.83 2.14
CA VAL A 79 6.08 2.74 1.25
C VAL A 79 5.38 1.68 2.11
N TYR A 80 4.32 1.07 1.59
CA TYR A 80 3.56 0.07 2.34
C TYR A 80 3.06 -1.05 1.44
N MET A 81 2.77 -2.18 2.08
CA MET A 81 2.28 -3.39 1.43
C MET A 81 1.18 -4.03 2.28
N MET A 82 0.05 -4.35 1.64
CA MET A 82 -0.90 -5.35 2.11
C MET A 82 -0.50 -6.69 1.49
N TYR A 83 -0.41 -7.74 2.29
CA TYR A 83 0.02 -9.05 1.83
C TYR A 83 -0.72 -10.18 2.57
N THR A 84 -0.65 -11.38 2.02
CA THR A 84 -1.06 -12.64 2.66
C THR A 84 0.14 -13.57 2.71
N LEU A 85 0.03 -14.67 3.46
CA LEU A 85 1.08 -15.69 3.54
C LEU A 85 0.57 -16.99 2.91
N ASP A 86 1.34 -17.56 2.00
CA ASP A 86 1.15 -18.93 1.50
C ASP A 86 2.28 -19.81 2.08
N GLY A 87 1.99 -20.46 3.20
CA GLY A 87 3.04 -20.99 4.08
C GLY A 87 3.91 -19.84 4.60
N ASP A 88 5.20 -19.86 4.25
CA ASP A 88 6.15 -18.80 4.61
C ASP A 88 6.37 -17.78 3.46
N GLU A 89 5.73 -17.96 2.29
CA GLU A 89 5.88 -17.05 1.15
C GLU A 89 5.03 -15.79 1.34
N VAL A 90 5.67 -14.62 1.27
CA VAL A 90 4.97 -13.32 1.26
C VAL A 90 4.37 -13.07 -0.12
N VAL A 91 3.04 -13.13 -0.18
CA VAL A 91 2.25 -12.88 -1.40
C VAL A 91 1.68 -11.46 -1.35
N PRO A 92 2.20 -10.52 -2.17
CA PRO A 92 1.72 -9.14 -2.17
C PRO A 92 0.30 -9.08 -2.72
N ARG A 93 -0.59 -8.39 -1.99
CA ARG A 93 -1.97 -8.11 -2.43
C ARG A 93 -2.12 -6.66 -2.87
N TYR A 94 -1.44 -5.71 -2.24
CA TYR A 94 -1.43 -4.33 -2.69
C TYR A 94 -0.15 -3.62 -2.24
N LEU A 95 0.44 -2.83 -3.11
CA LEU A 95 1.59 -1.97 -2.83
C LEU A 95 1.19 -0.52 -3.06
N GLY A 96 1.67 0.37 -2.19
CA GLY A 96 1.43 1.79 -2.39
C GLY A 96 2.40 2.66 -1.61
N LYS A 97 2.26 3.97 -1.81
CA LYS A 97 3.05 4.99 -1.09
C LYS A 97 2.23 6.11 -0.50
N CYS A 98 2.82 6.78 0.50
CA CYS A 98 2.40 8.09 0.96
C CYS A 98 3.63 9.02 1.00
N GLY A 99 3.79 9.86 -0.03
CA GLY A 99 4.91 10.80 -0.12
C GLY A 99 4.90 11.86 1.00
N LYS A 100 6.08 12.34 1.39
CA LYS A 100 6.28 13.37 2.42
C LYS A 100 5.63 14.70 2.05
N PHE A 101 5.71 15.09 0.78
CA PHE A 101 5.20 16.37 0.30
C PHE A 101 3.81 16.24 -0.34
N GLY A 102 2.99 17.27 -0.17
CA GLY A 102 1.72 17.43 -0.89
C GLY A 102 1.92 17.98 -2.31
N ALA A 103 0.82 18.36 -2.96
CA ALA A 103 0.83 18.87 -4.33
C ALA A 103 1.68 20.15 -4.53
N SER A 104 1.91 20.95 -3.48
CA SER A 104 2.79 22.12 -3.54
C SER A 104 4.27 21.78 -3.63
N GLY A 105 4.65 20.53 -3.34
CA GLY A 105 6.04 20.05 -3.36
C GLY A 105 6.89 20.49 -2.16
N THR A 106 6.34 21.29 -1.24
CA THR A 106 7.09 21.84 -0.09
C THR A 106 6.39 21.58 1.25
N ASP A 107 5.06 21.67 1.26
CA ASP A 107 4.26 21.44 2.47
C ASP A 107 4.14 19.94 2.76
N LEU A 108 4.12 19.61 4.05
CA LEU A 108 3.86 18.26 4.51
C LEU A 108 2.52 17.77 3.95
N ASN A 109 2.54 16.56 3.41
CA ASN A 109 1.37 15.89 2.86
C ASN A 109 0.24 15.84 3.91
N SER A 110 -0.97 16.20 3.49
CA SER A 110 -2.12 16.23 4.39
C SER A 110 -2.48 14.87 4.99
N ASN A 111 -2.01 13.77 4.38
CA ASN A 111 -2.17 12.39 4.86
C ASN A 111 -1.24 12.05 6.03
N LEU A 112 -0.15 12.79 6.20
CA LEU A 112 0.82 12.66 7.29
C LEU A 112 0.61 13.72 8.38
N ARG A 113 -0.20 14.73 8.11
CA ARG A 113 -0.50 15.78 9.09
C ARG A 113 -1.29 15.20 10.26
N SER A 114 -0.81 15.47 11.48
CA SER A 114 -1.37 14.95 12.72
C SER A 114 -1.46 13.42 12.73
N ILE A 115 -0.44 12.74 12.17
CA ILE A 115 -0.44 11.27 12.05
C ILE A 115 -0.67 10.55 13.38
N GLU A 116 -0.26 11.13 14.51
CA GLU A 116 -0.45 10.55 15.84
C GLU A 116 -1.92 10.48 16.29
N THR A 117 -2.80 11.31 15.74
CA THR A 117 -4.19 11.46 16.22
C THR A 117 -5.26 11.42 15.12
N ASN A 118 -4.86 11.41 13.84
CA ASN A 118 -5.81 11.49 12.73
C ASN A 118 -6.20 10.12 12.18
N ASP A 119 -7.33 9.60 12.66
CA ASP A 119 -7.88 8.30 12.24
C ASP A 119 -8.51 8.34 10.84
N GLY A 120 -8.86 9.53 10.36
CA GLY A 120 -9.56 9.73 9.11
C GLY A 120 -8.68 9.55 7.88
N LYS A 121 -7.44 10.06 7.91
CA LYS A 121 -6.52 10.00 6.75
C LYS A 121 -5.44 8.95 6.89
N LEU A 122 -4.83 8.87 8.09
CA LEU A 122 -3.76 7.96 8.51
C LEU A 122 -2.92 7.41 7.36
N ALA A 123 -2.07 8.23 6.75
CA ALA A 123 -1.15 7.80 5.67
C ALA A 123 -1.82 7.00 4.52
N ARG A 124 -3.06 7.37 4.15
CA ARG A 124 -3.94 6.73 3.15
C ARG A 124 -4.77 5.53 3.65
N TRP A 125 -4.54 5.07 4.88
CA TRP A 125 -5.22 3.92 5.49
C TRP A 125 -6.29 4.31 6.53
N GLY A 126 -6.72 5.57 6.51
CA GLY A 126 -7.72 6.10 7.44
C GLY A 126 -9.16 5.69 7.14
N TYR A 127 -10.06 6.04 8.07
CA TYR A 127 -11.48 5.68 8.07
C TYR A 127 -12.39 6.68 7.35
N ALA A 128 -11.88 7.84 6.93
CA ALA A 128 -12.66 8.77 6.12
C ALA A 128 -12.82 8.25 4.68
N ASN A 129 -13.76 8.82 3.92
CA ASN A 129 -13.91 8.54 2.49
C ASN A 129 -12.64 8.95 1.72
N ASP A 130 -12.41 8.35 0.55
CA ASP A 130 -11.24 8.50 -0.32
C ASP A 130 -9.93 7.92 0.25
N TYR A 131 -10.05 7.05 1.26
CA TYR A 131 -8.97 6.33 1.92
C TYR A 131 -9.26 4.83 1.96
N HIS A 132 -8.20 4.01 2.02
CA HIS A 132 -8.31 2.56 1.78
C HIS A 132 -9.34 1.87 2.69
N LEU A 133 -9.31 2.12 4.00
CA LEU A 133 -10.24 1.48 4.93
C LEU A 133 -11.63 2.10 4.87
N GLY A 134 -11.70 3.42 4.74
CA GLY A 134 -12.98 4.11 4.63
C GLY A 134 -13.79 3.67 3.42
N ASP A 135 -13.19 3.62 2.24
CA ASP A 135 -13.88 3.22 1.01
C ASP A 135 -14.14 1.71 0.96
N LEU A 136 -13.21 0.88 1.46
CA LEU A 136 -13.43 -0.56 1.58
C LEU A 136 -14.65 -0.85 2.48
N SER A 137 -14.73 -0.18 3.63
CA SER A 137 -15.87 -0.31 4.53
C SER A 137 -17.17 0.18 3.88
N ALA A 138 -17.13 1.29 3.14
CA ALA A 138 -18.31 1.81 2.42
C ALA A 138 -18.87 0.78 1.43
N VAL A 139 -18.00 0.04 0.75
CA VAL A 139 -18.43 -1.03 -0.17
C VAL A 139 -18.99 -2.24 0.60
N ILE A 140 -18.33 -2.70 1.66
CA ILE A 140 -18.82 -3.84 2.48
C ILE A 140 -20.21 -3.56 3.05
N PHE A 141 -20.42 -2.37 3.62
CA PHE A 141 -21.69 -1.99 4.25
C PHE A 141 -22.69 -1.33 3.29
N ARG A 142 -22.41 -1.37 1.97
CA ARG A 142 -23.31 -0.91 0.89
C ARG A 142 -23.70 0.58 0.96
N GLU A 143 -22.79 1.40 1.46
CA GLU A 143 -22.94 2.87 1.55
C GLU A 143 -22.18 3.61 0.43
N GLY A 144 -21.43 2.88 -0.40
CA GLY A 144 -20.69 3.44 -1.53
C GLY A 144 -20.50 2.43 -2.66
N SER A 145 -20.02 2.92 -3.80
CA SER A 145 -19.72 2.11 -4.97
C SER A 145 -18.34 2.47 -5.55
N SER A 146 -17.38 1.56 -5.44
CA SER A 146 -16.07 1.71 -6.07
C SER A 146 -15.66 0.39 -6.70
N GLN A 147 -15.38 0.38 -8.00
CA GLN A 147 -14.97 -0.83 -8.71
C GLN A 147 -13.71 -1.46 -8.10
N LYS A 148 -12.73 -0.63 -7.70
CA LYS A 148 -11.51 -1.07 -7.02
C LYS A 148 -11.83 -1.80 -5.73
N TYR A 149 -12.64 -1.21 -4.86
CA TYR A 149 -12.92 -1.82 -3.56
C TYR A 149 -13.93 -2.96 -3.65
N ASN A 150 -14.82 -2.98 -4.64
CA ASN A 150 -15.61 -4.18 -4.96
C ASN A 150 -14.71 -5.38 -5.28
N HIS A 151 -13.63 -5.16 -6.03
CA HIS A 151 -12.65 -6.21 -6.30
C HIS A 151 -11.92 -6.63 -5.02
N TRP A 152 -11.49 -5.69 -4.18
CA TRP A 152 -10.87 -6.02 -2.88
C TRP A 152 -11.83 -6.84 -1.99
N VAL A 153 -13.11 -6.50 -1.94
CA VAL A 153 -14.09 -7.26 -1.18
C VAL A 153 -14.18 -8.70 -1.68
N ALA A 154 -14.30 -8.92 -2.99
CA ALA A 154 -14.36 -10.25 -3.57
C ALA A 154 -13.13 -11.11 -3.24
N GLU A 155 -11.95 -10.47 -3.25
CA GLU A 155 -10.64 -11.12 -3.10
C GLU A 155 -10.20 -11.35 -1.65
N LEU A 156 -10.68 -10.52 -0.70
CA LEU A 156 -10.25 -10.57 0.70
C LEU A 156 -11.30 -11.20 1.62
N PHE A 157 -12.59 -11.11 1.29
CA PHE A 157 -13.68 -11.53 2.17
C PHE A 157 -14.45 -12.72 1.60
N ASP A 158 -14.74 -13.68 2.48
CA ASP A 158 -15.63 -14.80 2.17
C ASP A 158 -17.09 -14.39 2.34
N THR A 159 -17.39 -13.68 3.43
CA THR A 159 -18.70 -13.09 3.72
C THR A 159 -18.57 -11.61 4.08
N THR A 160 -19.60 -10.80 3.82
CA THR A 160 -19.64 -9.38 4.21
C THR A 160 -20.60 -9.09 5.37
N ASP A 161 -21.40 -10.08 5.79
CA ASP A 161 -22.33 -9.98 6.91
C ASP A 161 -22.39 -11.31 7.69
N PRO A 162 -21.60 -11.47 8.78
CA PRO A 162 -20.54 -10.54 9.21
C PRO A 162 -19.35 -10.54 8.23
N PRO A 163 -18.51 -9.48 8.22
CA PRO A 163 -17.33 -9.44 7.37
C PRO A 163 -16.28 -10.45 7.86
N THR A 164 -16.05 -11.51 7.07
CA THR A 164 -15.12 -12.60 7.41
C THR A 164 -14.09 -12.74 6.32
N LEU A 165 -12.81 -12.76 6.70
CA LEU A 165 -11.70 -12.87 5.75
C LEU A 165 -11.61 -14.29 5.16
N ARG A 166 -11.19 -14.39 3.90
CA ARG A 166 -10.86 -15.69 3.25
C ARG A 166 -9.62 -16.31 3.86
N GLU A 167 -8.66 -15.48 4.22
CA GLU A 167 -7.36 -15.82 4.79
C GLU A 167 -6.84 -14.60 5.59
N PRO A 168 -5.92 -14.78 6.56
CA PRO A 168 -5.34 -13.65 7.28
C PRO A 168 -4.65 -12.65 6.36
N VAL A 169 -4.98 -11.36 6.53
CA VAL A 169 -4.40 -10.25 5.76
C VAL A 169 -3.47 -9.45 6.65
N TYR A 170 -2.28 -9.17 6.14
CA TYR A 170 -1.20 -8.51 6.87
C TYR A 170 -0.79 -7.19 6.24
N PHE A 171 -0.08 -6.40 7.02
CA PHE A 171 0.40 -5.07 6.65
C PHE A 171 1.87 -4.89 6.97
N TRP A 172 2.57 -4.23 6.06
CA TRP A 172 3.95 -3.77 6.23
C TRP A 172 4.05 -2.31 5.78
N VAL A 173 4.89 -1.54 6.46
CA VAL A 173 5.20 -0.14 6.10
C VAL A 173 6.63 0.20 6.49
N GLU A 174 7.30 0.98 5.64
CA GLU A 174 8.63 1.49 5.90
C GLU A 174 8.71 3.00 5.55
N PRO A 175 9.28 3.84 6.43
CA PRO A 175 9.70 5.19 6.06
C PRO A 175 10.89 5.11 5.11
N TRP A 176 10.68 5.46 3.84
CA TRP A 176 11.69 5.27 2.81
C TRP A 176 12.80 6.30 2.92
N GLU A 177 13.99 5.84 3.30
CA GLU A 177 15.18 6.68 3.47
C GLU A 177 15.88 6.92 2.13
N VAL A 178 16.26 8.17 1.87
CA VAL A 178 17.00 8.57 0.67
C VAL A 178 18.27 7.74 0.54
N GLY A 179 18.47 7.19 -0.65
CA GLY A 179 19.63 6.36 -0.93
C GLY A 179 19.49 4.92 -0.44
N THR A 180 18.35 4.50 0.10
CA THR A 180 18.09 3.07 0.38
C THR A 180 18.11 2.29 -0.93
N GLU A 181 18.75 1.12 -0.91
CA GLU A 181 18.80 0.24 -2.07
C GLU A 181 17.43 -0.40 -2.31
N GLY A 182 16.97 -0.38 -3.57
CA GLY A 182 15.71 -0.95 -3.99
C GLY A 182 15.76 -2.46 -4.22
N PRO A 183 14.71 -3.06 -4.80
CA PRO A 183 14.71 -4.48 -5.14
C PRO A 183 15.78 -4.85 -6.18
N TYR A 184 16.09 -3.96 -7.13
CA TYR A 184 17.15 -4.20 -8.12
C TYR A 184 18.54 -3.86 -7.53
N PRO A 185 19.55 -4.75 -7.68
CA PRO A 185 20.88 -4.54 -7.11
C PRO A 185 21.51 -3.24 -7.59
N ASP A 186 22.26 -2.57 -6.71
CA ASP A 186 23.01 -1.34 -7.01
C ASP A 186 22.12 -0.14 -7.44
N THR A 187 20.79 -0.25 -7.28
CA THR A 187 19.85 0.84 -7.54
C THR A 187 19.36 1.46 -6.23
N ARG A 188 19.17 2.78 -6.23
CA ARG A 188 18.68 3.54 -5.07
C ARG A 188 17.48 4.38 -5.50
N PRO A 189 16.33 3.73 -5.77
CA PRO A 189 15.17 4.41 -6.31
C PRO A 189 14.65 5.44 -5.31
N TYR A 190 14.19 6.57 -5.84
CA TYR A 190 13.33 7.47 -5.08
C TYR A 190 11.95 6.84 -4.88
N LEU A 191 11.19 7.32 -3.90
CA LEU A 191 9.96 6.66 -3.43
C LEU A 191 8.95 6.34 -4.55
N GLU A 192 8.71 7.24 -5.50
CA GLU A 192 7.84 6.98 -6.65
C GLU A 192 8.37 5.83 -7.51
N GLU A 193 9.67 5.82 -7.83
CA GLU A 193 10.28 4.76 -8.61
C GLU A 193 10.22 3.41 -7.87
N LEU A 194 10.44 3.41 -6.55
CA LEU A 194 10.35 2.21 -5.74
C LEU A 194 8.96 1.57 -5.83
N GLU A 195 7.89 2.37 -5.67
CA GLU A 195 6.51 1.89 -5.76
C GLU A 195 6.29 1.14 -7.08
N TYR A 196 6.72 1.72 -8.20
CA TYR A 196 6.59 1.08 -9.51
C TYR A 196 7.47 -0.16 -9.68
N GLN A 197 8.70 -0.14 -9.15
CA GLN A 197 9.57 -1.32 -9.19
C GLN A 197 8.95 -2.50 -8.44
N LEU A 198 8.39 -2.26 -7.26
CA LEU A 198 7.73 -3.29 -6.45
C LEU A 198 6.44 -3.79 -7.11
N ILE A 199 5.58 -2.89 -7.60
CA ILE A 199 4.36 -3.27 -8.32
C ILE A 199 4.70 -4.11 -9.56
N GLY A 200 5.73 -3.73 -10.31
CA GLY A 200 6.15 -4.46 -11.50
C GLY A 200 6.62 -5.88 -11.19
N ILE A 201 7.46 -6.06 -10.17
CA ILE A 201 7.91 -7.40 -9.74
C ILE A 201 6.71 -8.22 -9.22
N ALA A 202 5.85 -7.62 -8.39
CA ALA A 202 4.68 -8.29 -7.84
C ALA A 202 3.68 -8.71 -8.94
N PHE A 203 3.48 -7.88 -9.96
CA PHE A 203 2.58 -8.19 -11.07
C PHE A 203 3.10 -9.36 -11.90
N GLU A 204 4.40 -9.42 -12.18
CA GLU A 204 5.00 -10.52 -12.95
C GLU A 204 4.95 -11.86 -12.19
N LEU A 205 5.12 -11.82 -10.86
CA LEU A 205 5.19 -13.04 -10.02
C LEU A 205 3.82 -13.50 -9.50
N PHE A 206 2.90 -12.57 -9.23
CA PHE A 206 1.62 -12.83 -8.58
C PHE A 206 0.43 -12.15 -9.32
N PRO A 207 0.30 -12.32 -10.65
CA PRO A 207 -0.66 -11.57 -11.46
C PRO A 207 -2.12 -11.78 -11.05
N GLU A 208 -2.44 -12.96 -10.50
CA GLU A 208 -3.79 -13.32 -10.08
C GLU A 208 -4.14 -12.87 -8.65
N ARG A 209 -3.13 -12.47 -7.85
CA ARG A 209 -3.32 -12.10 -6.43
C ARG A 209 -3.17 -10.60 -6.20
N LEU A 210 -2.46 -9.89 -7.08
CA LEU A 210 -2.18 -8.47 -6.95
C LEU A 210 -3.42 -7.61 -7.28
N LEU A 211 -3.79 -6.75 -6.34
CA LEU A 211 -4.98 -5.87 -6.40
C LEU A 211 -4.65 -4.44 -6.85
N ASN A 212 -3.39 -4.17 -7.21
CA ASN A 212 -3.00 -2.90 -7.83
C ASN A 212 -3.64 -2.81 -9.23
N THR A 213 -4.44 -1.77 -9.46
CA THR A 213 -4.98 -1.43 -10.78
C THR A 213 -4.17 -0.35 -11.49
N GLU A 214 -3.39 0.42 -10.73
CA GLU A 214 -2.45 1.43 -11.21
C GLU A 214 -1.01 0.90 -11.08
N GLY A 215 -0.14 1.29 -12.01
CA GLY A 215 1.25 0.84 -12.04
C GLY A 215 1.47 -0.57 -12.61
N VAL A 216 0.42 -1.22 -13.13
CA VAL A 216 0.49 -2.55 -13.77
C VAL A 216 0.43 -2.46 -15.31
N PRO A 217 1.16 -3.31 -16.07
CA PRO A 217 1.24 -3.25 -17.54
C PRO A 217 -0.07 -3.53 -18.31
N THR A 218 -1.12 -4.03 -17.66
CA THR A 218 -2.43 -4.30 -18.31
C THR A 218 -3.20 -3.03 -18.69
N ASN A 219 -2.64 -1.84 -18.40
CA ASN A 219 -3.05 -0.57 -18.98
C ASN A 219 -1.88 0.05 -19.77
N PRO A 220 -1.73 -0.30 -21.07
CA PRO A 220 -0.61 0.15 -21.91
C PRO A 220 -0.50 1.66 -22.04
N GLU A 221 -1.63 2.39 -22.02
CA GLU A 221 -1.66 3.85 -22.09
C GLU A 221 -1.13 4.50 -20.80
N ALA A 222 -1.52 3.96 -19.63
CA ALA A 222 -0.98 4.41 -18.35
C ALA A 222 0.53 4.10 -18.25
N TYR A 223 0.95 2.94 -18.74
CA TYR A 223 2.36 2.53 -18.78
C TYR A 223 3.22 3.41 -19.71
N ALA A 224 2.71 3.77 -20.90
CA ALA A 224 3.39 4.64 -21.86
C ALA A 224 3.47 6.10 -21.39
N LYS A 225 2.40 6.63 -20.79
CA LYS A 225 2.38 7.97 -20.19
C LYS A 225 3.32 8.09 -18.98
N MET A 226 3.44 7.01 -18.19
CA MET A 226 4.29 6.91 -17.00
C MET A 226 5.80 7.02 -17.30
N ARG A 227 6.26 6.62 -18.50
CA ARG A 227 7.67 6.69 -18.90
C ARG A 227 8.06 8.01 -19.60
N GLY A 228 7.11 8.95 -19.75
CA GLY A 228 7.34 10.20 -20.49
C GLY A 228 7.49 10.00 -22.00
N TRP A 229 6.93 8.91 -22.54
CA TRP A 229 7.13 8.50 -23.94
C TRP A 229 6.05 9.01 -24.90
N THR A 230 5.00 9.67 -24.39
CA THR A 230 3.91 10.17 -25.22
C THR A 230 4.19 11.53 -25.88
N ASP A 231 5.34 12.18 -25.60
CA ASP A 231 5.67 13.52 -26.13
C ASP A 231 6.98 13.58 -26.96
N ARG A 232 7.45 12.46 -27.53
CA ARG A 232 8.58 12.49 -28.48
C ARG A 232 8.20 11.81 -29.79
N GLU A 233 8.27 12.55 -30.90
CA GLU A 233 7.96 12.11 -32.27
C GLU A 233 8.81 10.92 -32.77
N GLU A 234 9.83 10.52 -32.00
CA GLU A 234 10.88 9.58 -32.43
C GLU A 234 10.77 8.15 -31.86
N THR A 235 9.73 7.81 -31.09
CA THR A 235 9.61 6.44 -30.56
C THR A 235 8.20 5.90 -30.79
N ARG A 236 8.06 4.90 -31.66
CA ARG A 236 6.76 4.28 -31.97
C ARG A 236 6.65 2.92 -31.31
N LEU A 237 5.41 2.57 -30.91
CA LEU A 237 5.05 1.26 -30.35
C LEU A 237 5.39 0.07 -31.26
N SER A 238 5.61 0.30 -32.56
CA SER A 238 6.00 -0.71 -33.55
C SER A 238 7.49 -1.03 -33.57
N ASP A 239 8.30 -0.34 -32.76
CA ASP A 239 9.74 -0.57 -32.69
C ASP A 239 10.10 -1.79 -31.78
N PHE A 240 9.08 -2.57 -31.39
CA PHE A 240 9.16 -3.85 -30.69
C PHE A 240 8.15 -4.87 -31.25
#